data_AF-A0A952TYA8-F1
#
_entry.id   AF-A0A952TYA8-F1
#
_cell.length_a   1.000
_cell.length_b   1.000
_cell.length_c   1.000
_cell.angle_alpha   90.00
_cell.angle_beta   90.00
_cell.angle_gamma   90.00
#
_symmetry.space_group_name_H-M   'P 1'
#
loop_
_entity.id
_entity.type
_entity.pdbx_description
1 polymer ?
#
loop_
_entity_poly.entity_id
_entity_poly.type
_entity_poly.pdbx_seq_one_letter_code
_entity_poly.pdbx_strand_id
1 'polypeptide(L)'
;MAETEITIIMPSGGARKAEMPDDIPIRDLVTELASLLELPTVGPDGRPMGYRLDSKALGRELKEDETLATAGVPADDRLILTADITAGAVGTESPRLRRLKADHTRMQELAAQSDFIDFKALSERPGLPPEKYIVTYTCKGIVGVDRSGTPKFGERHQVEIYLHNQYPQRWPGMKWLTPVWHPNINHLNGTVCVDAAWWTASRSLDRLVLMIGEMVQYKNFHDDPTKPPFPWDPEAARWSREYRRRNPRAFPVDARELLRPERVRIKDKPKTKPRIRLK
;
A
#
# COMPACT_ATOMS: atom_id res chain seq x y z
N MET A 1 -34.90 25.16 26.10
CA MET A 1 -33.71 25.27 25.25
C MET A 1 -32.61 25.74 26.17
N ALA A 2 -31.71 24.84 26.55
CA ALA A 2 -30.51 25.22 27.28
C ALA A 2 -29.40 25.43 26.25
N GLU A 3 -28.71 26.55 26.35
CA GLU A 3 -27.56 26.85 25.51
C GLU A 3 -26.31 26.40 26.25
N THR A 4 -25.45 25.66 25.56
CA THR A 4 -24.16 25.21 26.09
C THR A 4 -23.06 26.02 25.43
N GLU A 5 -22.21 26.65 26.23
CA GLU A 5 -21.02 27.34 25.71
C GLU A 5 -19.97 26.30 25.32
N ILE A 6 -19.49 26.35 24.08
CA ILE A 6 -18.59 25.35 23.48
C ILE A 6 -17.50 26.06 22.67
N THR A 7 -16.31 25.46 22.61
CA THR A 7 -15.26 25.85 21.67
C THR A 7 -15.20 24.89 20.49
N ILE A 8 -15.49 25.37 19.29
CA ILE A 8 -15.35 24.60 18.04
C ILE A 8 -13.92 24.76 17.51
N ILE A 9 -13.23 23.64 17.30
CA ILE A 9 -11.92 23.59 16.64
C ILE A 9 -12.17 23.23 15.17
N MET A 10 -11.81 24.14 14.27
CA MET A 10 -12.02 24.00 12.83
C MET A 10 -10.94 23.12 12.18
N PRO A 11 -11.23 22.48 11.02
CA PRO A 11 -10.24 21.70 10.28
C PRO A 11 -8.99 22.49 9.87
N SER A 12 -9.12 23.81 9.69
CA SER A 12 -8.02 24.72 9.36
C SER A 12 -7.11 25.06 10.55
N GLY A 13 -7.42 24.55 11.76
CA GLY A 13 -6.64 24.76 12.98
C GLY A 13 -7.06 25.95 13.83
N GLY A 14 -8.02 26.78 13.38
CA GLY A 14 -8.59 27.86 14.18
C GLY A 14 -9.61 27.37 15.21
N ALA A 15 -9.85 28.15 16.26
CA ALA A 15 -10.88 27.86 17.27
C ALA A 15 -11.86 29.03 17.39
N ARG A 16 -13.14 28.73 17.58
CA ARG A 16 -14.22 29.71 17.79
C ARG A 16 -15.10 29.29 18.96
N LYS A 17 -15.42 30.23 19.84
CA LYS A 17 -16.46 30.01 20.85
C LYS A 17 -17.84 30.19 20.23
N ALA A 18 -18.78 29.35 20.62
CA ALA A 18 -20.18 29.43 20.20
C ALA A 18 -21.09 28.95 21.35
N GLU A 19 -22.26 29.57 21.45
CA GLU A 19 -23.38 29.05 22.24
C GLU A 19 -24.20 28.15 21.32
N MET A 20 -24.47 26.93 21.77
CA MET A 20 -25.14 25.91 20.95
C MET A 20 -26.33 25.30 21.70
N PRO A 21 -27.46 25.06 21.03
CA PRO A 21 -28.59 24.36 21.63
C PRO A 21 -28.21 22.91 21.94
N ASP A 22 -28.54 22.43 23.13
CA ASP A 22 -28.11 21.12 23.62
C ASP A 22 -29.05 19.95 23.28
N ASP A 23 -30.22 20.26 22.72
CA ASP A 23 -31.32 19.35 22.41
C ASP A 23 -31.44 19.00 20.92
N ILE A 24 -30.62 19.61 20.06
CA ILE A 24 -30.62 19.33 18.61
C ILE A 24 -29.76 18.10 18.30
N PRO A 25 -30.20 17.21 17.37
CA PRO A 25 -29.39 16.11 16.89
C PRO A 25 -28.07 16.58 16.26
N ILE A 26 -26.97 15.88 16.54
CA ILE A 26 -25.64 16.24 16.06
C ILE A 26 -25.57 16.38 14.53
N ARG A 27 -26.30 15.55 13.76
CA ARG A 27 -26.34 15.69 12.29
C ARG A 27 -26.86 17.05 11.81
N ASP A 28 -27.85 17.60 12.51
CA ASP A 28 -28.50 18.86 12.15
C ASP A 28 -27.59 20.02 12.57
N LEU A 29 -26.99 19.89 13.77
CA LEU A 29 -25.99 20.81 14.29
C LEU A 29 -24.77 20.94 13.39
N VAL A 30 -24.24 19.81 12.90
CA VAL A 30 -23.11 19.77 11.96
C VAL A 30 -23.46 20.43 10.63
N THR A 31 -24.67 20.19 10.12
CA THR A 31 -25.14 20.78 8.86
C THR A 31 -25.21 22.30 8.97
N GLU A 32 -25.74 22.81 10.08
CA GLU A 32 -25.81 24.24 10.36
C GLU A 32 -24.41 24.85 10.51
N LEU A 33 -23.52 24.20 11.27
CA LEU A 33 -22.12 24.64 11.43
C LEU A 33 -21.37 24.71 10.11
N ALA A 34 -21.53 23.70 9.24
CA ALA A 34 -20.89 23.70 7.93
C ALA A 34 -21.34 24.89 7.08
N SER A 35 -22.64 25.23 7.14
CA SER A 35 -23.19 26.39 6.43
C SER A 35 -22.71 27.72 7.02
N LEU A 36 -22.74 27.87 8.35
CA LEU A 36 -22.37 29.11 9.04
C LEU A 36 -20.87 29.43 8.93
N LEU A 37 -20.02 28.40 8.92
CA LEU A 37 -18.58 28.54 8.82
C LEU A 37 -18.08 28.57 7.37
N GLU A 38 -18.99 28.60 6.38
CA GLU A 38 -18.70 28.56 4.94
C GLU A 38 -17.73 27.44 4.57
N LEU A 39 -17.88 26.28 5.24
CA LEU A 39 -16.96 25.18 5.05
C LEU A 39 -17.21 24.50 3.70
N PRO A 40 -16.16 24.00 3.02
CA PRO A 40 -16.35 23.34 1.73
C PRO A 40 -17.31 22.16 1.86
N THR A 41 -18.38 22.16 1.08
CA THR A 41 -19.30 21.01 0.98
C THR A 41 -18.89 20.07 -0.15
N VAL A 42 -17.87 20.45 -0.91
CA VAL A 42 -17.29 19.67 -2.00
C VAL A 42 -15.78 19.59 -1.78
N GLY A 43 -15.26 18.37 -1.74
CA GLY A 43 -13.83 18.11 -1.60
C GLY A 43 -13.03 18.55 -2.84
N PRO A 44 -11.69 18.62 -2.74
CA PRO A 44 -10.82 18.95 -3.88
C PRO A 44 -10.89 17.95 -5.05
N ASP A 45 -11.54 16.80 -4.84
CA ASP A 45 -11.84 15.77 -5.84
C ASP A 45 -13.24 15.92 -6.46
N GLY A 46 -13.98 17.00 -6.16
CA GLY A 46 -15.30 17.30 -6.72
C GLY A 46 -16.45 16.51 -6.08
N ARG A 47 -16.21 15.78 -4.99
CA ARG A 47 -17.23 14.97 -4.30
C ARG A 47 -17.86 15.68 -3.12
N PRO A 48 -19.13 15.39 -2.76
CA PRO A 48 -19.73 15.88 -1.54
C PRO A 48 -18.88 15.49 -0.32
N MET A 49 -18.63 16.44 0.58
CA MET A 49 -17.85 16.28 1.80
C MET A 49 -18.76 16.53 3.01
N GLY A 50 -18.69 15.64 3.99
CA GLY A 50 -19.38 15.77 5.26
C GLY A 50 -18.44 16.28 6.35
N TYR A 51 -18.99 16.44 7.56
CA TYR A 51 -18.24 16.78 8.75
C TYR A 51 -18.71 15.92 9.91
N ARG A 52 -17.87 15.73 10.91
CA ARG A 52 -18.21 15.08 12.17
C ARG A 52 -17.66 15.89 13.34
N LEU A 53 -18.21 15.65 14.53
CA LEU A 53 -17.80 16.29 15.77
C LEU A 53 -17.22 15.28 16.76
N ASP A 54 -15.99 15.52 17.18
CA ASP A 54 -15.32 14.78 18.23
C ASP A 54 -15.28 15.61 19.53
N SER A 55 -15.77 15.07 20.64
CA SER A 55 -15.69 15.74 21.95
C SER A 55 -14.34 15.45 22.59
N LYS A 56 -13.62 16.51 22.98
CA LYS A 56 -12.34 16.36 23.68
C LYS A 56 -12.53 15.89 25.12
N ALA A 57 -13.54 16.38 25.83
CA ALA A 57 -13.81 15.96 27.20
C ALA A 57 -14.26 14.48 27.26
N LEU A 58 -15.08 14.03 26.32
CA LEU A 58 -15.55 12.64 26.27
C LEU A 58 -14.54 11.69 25.60
N GLY A 59 -13.59 12.22 24.82
CA GLY A 59 -12.56 11.45 24.13
C GLY A 59 -13.09 10.55 23.02
N ARG A 60 -14.24 10.89 22.43
CA ARG A 60 -14.93 10.10 21.39
C ARG A 60 -15.67 10.99 20.39
N GLU A 61 -16.00 10.39 19.25
CA GLU A 61 -16.93 10.94 18.27
C GLU A 61 -18.35 10.99 18.84
N LEU A 62 -19.08 12.08 18.55
CA LEU A 62 -20.50 12.23 18.83
C LEU A 62 -21.31 11.63 17.67
N LYS A 63 -22.28 10.78 17.97
CA LYS A 63 -23.10 10.11 16.96
C LYS A 63 -24.15 11.05 16.39
N GLU A 64 -24.52 10.84 15.14
CA GLU A 64 -25.48 11.66 14.40
C GLU A 64 -26.87 11.78 15.06
N ASP A 65 -27.28 10.76 15.82
CA ASP A 65 -28.56 10.67 16.53
C ASP A 65 -28.51 11.14 17.99
N GLU A 66 -27.30 11.41 18.53
CA GLU A 66 -27.14 12.03 19.84
C GLU A 66 -27.46 13.54 19.78
N THR A 67 -27.65 14.14 20.95
CA THR A 67 -27.66 15.59 21.19
C THR A 67 -26.52 15.91 22.16
N LEU A 68 -26.13 17.17 22.33
CA LEU A 68 -25.09 17.53 23.31
C LEU A 68 -25.48 17.11 24.73
N ALA A 69 -26.76 17.30 25.09
CA ALA A 69 -27.31 16.89 26.39
C ALA A 69 -27.29 15.36 26.57
N THR A 70 -27.77 14.60 25.58
CA THR A 70 -27.85 13.13 25.69
C THR A 70 -26.49 12.45 25.61
N ALA A 71 -25.53 13.04 24.89
CA ALA A 71 -24.14 12.60 24.88
C ALA A 71 -23.39 12.95 26.17
N GLY A 72 -23.93 13.87 26.99
CA GLY A 72 -23.32 14.34 28.22
C GLY A 72 -22.12 15.27 27.99
N VAL A 73 -22.17 16.09 26.93
CA VAL A 73 -21.10 17.06 26.62
C VAL A 73 -21.10 18.16 27.69
N PRO A 74 -19.99 18.40 28.40
CA PRO A 74 -19.93 19.45 29.42
C PRO A 74 -19.84 20.84 28.80
N ALA A 75 -20.26 21.86 29.55
CA ALA A 75 -19.99 23.25 29.20
C ALA A 75 -18.47 23.50 29.08
N ASP A 76 -18.09 24.43 28.21
CA ASP A 76 -16.72 24.77 27.83
C ASP A 76 -15.91 23.64 27.15
N ASP A 77 -16.56 22.55 26.70
CA ASP A 77 -15.88 21.51 25.95
C ASP A 77 -15.32 22.03 24.63
N ARG A 78 -14.31 21.33 24.11
CA ARG A 78 -13.73 21.55 22.80
C ARG A 78 -14.25 20.48 21.85
N LEU A 79 -15.14 20.86 20.96
CA LEU A 79 -15.59 19.99 19.89
C LEU A 79 -14.71 20.18 18.66
N ILE A 80 -14.07 19.12 18.21
CA ILE A 80 -13.21 19.12 17.03
C ILE A 80 -14.10 18.78 15.84
N LEU A 81 -14.24 19.76 14.94
CA LEU A 81 -14.92 19.56 13.67
C LEU A 81 -13.91 18.98 12.70
N THR A 82 -14.12 17.72 12.33
CA THR A 82 -13.28 17.02 11.37
C THR A 82 -14.06 16.88 10.06
N ALA A 83 -13.44 17.23 8.93
CA ALA A 83 -14.02 16.91 7.63
C ALA A 83 -14.14 15.39 7.52
N ASP A 84 -15.38 14.93 7.46
CA ASP A 84 -15.68 13.53 7.25
C ASP A 84 -15.77 13.32 5.75
N ILE A 85 -14.68 12.80 5.19
CA ILE A 85 -14.70 12.22 3.85
C ILE A 85 -15.37 10.86 4.02
N THR A 86 -16.66 10.87 4.37
CA THR A 86 -17.39 9.68 4.78
C THR A 86 -17.53 8.78 3.56
N ALA A 87 -16.79 7.68 3.59
CA ALA A 87 -17.03 6.55 2.72
C ALA A 87 -18.31 5.83 3.21
N GLY A 88 -19.48 6.31 2.79
CA GLY A 88 -20.63 5.43 2.56
C GLY A 88 -21.99 5.82 3.14
N ALA A 89 -22.72 6.72 2.47
CA ALA A 89 -24.18 6.57 2.27
C ALA A 89 -24.39 5.84 0.94
N VAL A 90 -24.45 4.50 0.96
CA VAL A 90 -24.39 3.60 -0.23
C VAL A 90 -23.22 3.95 -1.19
N GLY A 91 -22.20 4.63 -0.67
CA GLY A 91 -21.30 5.50 -1.42
C GLY A 91 -19.91 4.89 -1.60
N THR A 92 -19.35 5.07 -2.79
CA THR A 92 -18.11 4.44 -3.27
C THR A 92 -16.97 4.44 -2.26
N GLU A 93 -16.43 3.25 -2.00
CA GLU A 93 -15.20 2.96 -1.28
C GLU A 93 -14.07 4.00 -1.47
N SER A 94 -13.39 4.38 -0.38
CA SER A 94 -12.31 5.38 -0.43
C SER A 94 -11.23 4.99 -1.46
N PRO A 95 -10.60 5.95 -2.18
CA PRO A 95 -9.61 5.61 -3.21
C PRO A 95 -8.48 4.71 -2.69
N ARG A 96 -8.03 4.95 -1.46
CA ARG A 96 -7.04 4.09 -0.79
C ARG A 96 -7.59 2.70 -0.51
N LEU A 97 -8.80 2.57 0.03
CA LEU A 97 -9.38 1.27 0.33
C LEU A 97 -9.61 0.45 -0.96
N ARG A 98 -10.13 1.09 -2.02
CA ARG A 98 -10.25 0.49 -3.37
C ARG A 98 -8.89 0.02 -3.87
N ARG A 99 -7.85 0.82 -3.63
CA ARG A 99 -6.49 0.48 -4.02
C ARG A 99 -5.98 -0.74 -3.25
N LEU A 100 -6.12 -0.77 -1.92
CA LEU A 100 -5.71 -1.89 -1.09
C LEU A 100 -6.45 -3.19 -1.47
N LYS A 101 -7.77 -3.14 -1.72
CA LYS A 101 -8.53 -4.30 -2.21
C LYS A 101 -8.06 -4.78 -3.58
N ALA A 102 -7.84 -3.84 -4.52
CA ALA A 102 -7.37 -4.17 -5.85
C ALA A 102 -5.95 -4.79 -5.82
N ASP A 103 -5.04 -4.25 -5.01
CA ASP A 103 -3.71 -4.82 -4.83
C ASP A 103 -3.77 -6.18 -4.12
N HIS A 104 -4.63 -6.35 -3.13
CA HIS A 104 -4.82 -7.65 -2.47
C HIS A 104 -5.30 -8.72 -3.46
N THR A 105 -6.26 -8.37 -4.31
CA THR A 105 -6.75 -9.26 -5.37
C THR A 105 -5.62 -9.63 -6.34
N ARG A 106 -4.83 -8.65 -6.78
CA ARG A 106 -3.66 -8.91 -7.65
C ARG A 106 -2.57 -9.73 -6.98
N MET A 107 -2.35 -9.56 -5.68
CA MET A 107 -1.42 -10.40 -4.91
C MET A 107 -1.89 -11.85 -4.88
N GLN A 108 -3.18 -12.09 -4.67
CA GLN A 108 -3.78 -13.43 -4.73
C GLN A 108 -3.63 -14.04 -6.13
N GLU A 109 -3.91 -13.26 -7.18
CA GLU A 109 -3.72 -13.68 -8.58
C GLU A 109 -2.26 -14.00 -8.89
N LEU A 110 -1.31 -13.19 -8.39
CA LEU A 110 0.12 -13.39 -8.55
C LEU A 110 0.58 -14.71 -7.90
N ALA A 111 0.21 -14.94 -6.64
CA ALA A 111 0.54 -16.19 -5.95
C ALA A 111 -0.11 -17.40 -6.65
N ALA A 112 -1.34 -17.25 -7.13
CA ALA A 112 -2.01 -18.29 -7.91
C ALA A 112 -1.36 -18.54 -9.28
N GLN A 113 -0.54 -17.63 -9.81
CA GLN A 113 0.14 -17.77 -11.11
C GLN A 113 1.62 -18.11 -11.01
N SER A 114 2.19 -18.11 -9.80
CA SER A 114 3.61 -18.34 -9.55
C SER A 114 3.83 -19.67 -8.82
N ASP A 115 4.88 -20.39 -9.20
CA ASP A 115 5.41 -21.49 -8.38
C ASP A 115 6.49 -21.01 -7.39
N PHE A 116 6.87 -19.72 -7.46
CA PHE A 116 7.99 -19.12 -6.74
C PHE A 116 7.61 -18.05 -5.71
N ILE A 117 6.38 -17.55 -5.76
CA ILE A 117 5.93 -16.42 -4.95
C ILE A 117 4.70 -16.86 -4.16
N ASP A 118 4.81 -16.77 -2.84
CA ASP A 118 3.69 -16.93 -1.91
C ASP A 118 3.70 -15.78 -0.89
N PHE A 119 2.60 -15.54 -0.19
CA PHE A 119 2.55 -14.51 0.84
C PHE A 119 1.60 -14.84 1.99
N LYS A 120 1.94 -14.31 3.17
CA LYS A 120 1.03 -14.22 4.30
C LYS A 120 0.53 -12.79 4.44
N ALA A 121 -0.78 -12.60 4.30
CA ALA A 121 -1.43 -11.34 4.64
C ALA A 121 -1.59 -11.21 6.16
N LEU A 122 -1.24 -10.04 6.70
CA LEU A 122 -1.45 -9.67 8.09
C LEU A 122 -2.50 -8.56 8.11
N SER A 123 -3.71 -8.90 8.56
CA SER A 123 -4.78 -7.93 8.79
C SER A 123 -5.04 -7.80 10.28
N GLU A 124 -5.05 -6.57 10.78
CA GLU A 124 -5.37 -6.27 12.17
C GLU A 124 -6.88 -6.26 12.43
N ARG A 125 -7.70 -6.20 11.36
CA ARG A 125 -9.16 -6.06 11.44
C ARG A 125 -9.85 -6.99 10.46
N PRO A 126 -10.72 -7.92 10.93
CA PRO A 126 -11.53 -8.76 10.06
C PRO A 126 -12.36 -7.92 9.07
N GLY A 127 -12.42 -8.34 7.80
CA GLY A 127 -13.21 -7.69 6.75
C GLY A 127 -12.55 -6.50 6.04
N LEU A 128 -11.38 -6.03 6.50
CA LEU A 128 -10.60 -5.00 5.80
C LEU A 128 -9.44 -5.61 5.00
N PRO A 129 -9.04 -4.99 3.86
CA PRO A 129 -7.88 -5.44 3.10
C PRO A 129 -6.61 -5.29 3.96
N PRO A 130 -5.65 -6.23 3.81
CA PRO A 130 -4.44 -6.21 4.63
C PRO A 130 -3.51 -5.08 4.20
N GLU A 131 -2.90 -4.44 5.19
CA GLU A 131 -1.89 -3.39 4.99
C GLU A 131 -0.47 -3.92 5.15
N LYS A 132 -0.29 -5.14 5.64
CA LYS A 132 1.02 -5.76 5.82
C LYS A 132 1.06 -7.16 5.20
N TYR A 133 2.16 -7.46 4.53
CA TYR A 133 2.38 -8.73 3.84
C TYR A 133 3.76 -9.26 4.22
N ILE A 134 3.86 -10.57 4.46
CA ILE A 134 5.14 -11.28 4.45
C ILE A 134 5.18 -12.06 3.15
N VAL A 135 5.91 -11.56 2.17
CA VAL A 135 6.10 -12.23 0.88
C VAL A 135 7.27 -13.20 1.00
N THR A 136 7.09 -14.40 0.48
CA THR A 136 8.09 -15.46 0.43
C THR A 136 8.43 -15.78 -1.01
N TYR A 137 9.72 -15.75 -1.35
CA TYR A 137 10.24 -16.23 -2.61
C TYR A 137 10.91 -17.59 -2.40
N THR A 138 10.67 -18.54 -3.30
CA THR A 138 11.28 -19.89 -3.31
C THR A 138 12.28 -20.09 -4.47
N CYS A 139 12.63 -19.02 -5.19
CA CYS A 139 13.64 -19.06 -6.25
C CYS A 139 15.06 -19.00 -5.69
N LYS A 140 16.04 -19.44 -6.49
CA LYS A 140 17.45 -19.43 -6.08
C LYS A 140 17.95 -18.00 -6.00
N GLY A 141 18.54 -17.65 -4.86
CA GLY A 141 19.15 -16.35 -4.59
C GLY A 141 20.44 -16.50 -3.79
N ILE A 142 21.14 -15.38 -3.54
CA ILE A 142 22.40 -15.37 -2.77
C ILE A 142 22.11 -14.90 -1.35
N VAL A 143 22.50 -15.72 -0.37
CA VAL A 143 22.24 -15.47 1.05
C VAL A 143 23.49 -15.04 1.82
N GLY A 144 24.65 -15.04 1.15
CA GLY A 144 25.93 -14.64 1.72
C GLY A 144 27.08 -15.02 0.80
N VAL A 145 28.29 -14.66 1.20
CA VAL A 145 29.54 -15.06 0.55
C VAL A 145 30.48 -15.65 1.59
N ASP A 146 31.31 -16.60 1.19
CA ASP A 146 32.38 -17.10 2.06
C ASP A 146 33.64 -16.22 1.99
N ARG A 147 34.67 -16.59 2.76
CA ARG A 147 35.94 -15.86 2.82
C ARG A 147 36.70 -15.82 1.48
N SER A 148 36.40 -16.74 0.57
CA SER A 148 36.99 -16.79 -0.77
C SER A 148 36.21 -15.95 -1.80
N GLY A 149 35.08 -15.37 -1.40
CA GLY A 149 34.17 -14.66 -2.29
C GLY A 149 33.25 -15.59 -3.08
N THR A 150 33.15 -16.87 -2.70
CA THR A 150 32.22 -17.81 -3.34
C THR A 150 30.81 -17.60 -2.79
N PRO A 151 29.78 -17.46 -3.65
CA PRO A 151 28.41 -17.23 -3.20
C PRO A 151 27.82 -18.45 -2.52
N LYS A 152 27.09 -18.20 -1.42
CA LYS A 152 26.21 -19.18 -0.77
C LYS A 152 24.80 -18.97 -1.29
N PHE A 153 24.19 -20.04 -1.77
CA PHE A 153 22.85 -20.01 -2.33
C PHE A 153 21.80 -20.43 -1.29
N GLY A 154 20.63 -19.81 -1.38
CA GLY A 154 19.44 -20.22 -0.65
C GLY A 154 18.21 -20.08 -1.55
N GLU A 155 17.16 -20.82 -1.22
CA GLU A 155 15.92 -20.80 -1.99
C GLU A 155 14.79 -20.07 -1.27
N ARG A 156 14.82 -19.98 0.07
CA ARG A 156 13.77 -19.30 0.84
C ARG A 156 14.18 -17.88 1.22
N HIS A 157 13.45 -16.90 0.71
CA HIS A 157 13.68 -15.48 0.96
C HIS A 157 12.40 -14.81 1.44
N GLN A 158 12.47 -13.93 2.43
CA GLN A 158 11.27 -13.24 2.92
C GLN A 158 11.45 -11.74 3.06
N VAL A 159 10.42 -10.99 2.68
CA VAL A 159 10.33 -9.55 2.83
C VAL A 159 8.99 -9.18 3.46
N GLU A 160 9.02 -8.34 4.49
CA GLU A 160 7.84 -7.66 5.00
C GLU A 160 7.58 -6.41 4.14
N ILE A 161 6.34 -6.26 3.68
CA ILE A 161 5.86 -5.08 2.96
C ILE A 161 4.76 -4.43 3.79
N TYR A 162 4.91 -3.14 4.07
CA TYR A 162 3.93 -2.32 4.81
C TYR A 162 3.37 -1.19 3.93
N LEU A 163 2.06 -1.24 3.70
CA LEU A 163 1.28 -0.27 2.95
C LEU A 163 0.79 0.83 3.90
N HIS A 164 1.68 1.69 4.37
CA HIS A 164 1.38 2.79 5.27
C HIS A 164 0.34 3.79 4.71
N ASN A 165 -0.14 4.72 5.54
CA ASN A 165 -1.24 5.65 5.21
C ASN A 165 -1.06 6.51 3.94
N GLN A 166 0.17 6.74 3.49
CA GLN A 166 0.45 7.53 2.28
C GLN A 166 0.60 6.66 1.02
N TYR A 167 0.44 5.34 1.12
CA TYR A 167 0.36 4.44 -0.03
C TYR A 167 -0.98 4.66 -0.78
N PRO A 168 -0.99 4.69 -2.13
CA PRO A 168 0.13 4.44 -3.06
C PRO A 168 0.95 5.66 -3.49
N GLN A 169 0.63 6.86 -3.01
CA GLN A 169 1.32 8.11 -3.36
C GLN A 169 2.80 8.06 -2.98
N ARG A 170 3.09 7.44 -1.83
CA ARG A 170 4.42 6.95 -1.49
C ARG A 170 4.47 5.43 -1.67
N TRP A 171 5.62 4.97 -2.07
CA TRP A 171 5.95 3.55 -2.17
C TRP A 171 5.78 2.81 -0.82
N PRO A 172 5.58 1.47 -0.84
CA PRO A 172 5.53 0.68 0.39
C PRO A 172 6.81 0.76 1.22
N GLY A 173 6.67 0.64 2.55
CA GLY A 173 7.79 0.31 3.42
C GLY A 173 8.18 -1.15 3.23
N MET A 174 9.47 -1.46 3.18
CA MET A 174 9.97 -2.82 2.97
C MET A 174 11.11 -3.16 3.94
N LYS A 175 11.04 -4.35 4.53
CA LYS A 175 12.07 -4.89 5.40
C LYS A 175 12.35 -6.35 5.05
N TRP A 176 13.56 -6.62 4.61
CA TRP A 176 14.05 -7.96 4.36
C TRP A 176 14.25 -8.73 5.67
N LEU A 177 13.84 -10.00 5.70
CA LEU A 177 13.73 -10.80 6.93
C LEU A 177 14.70 -11.98 6.99
N THR A 178 15.23 -12.43 5.86
CA THR A 178 16.13 -13.59 5.77
C THR A 178 17.56 -13.16 5.41
N PRO A 179 18.59 -13.99 5.64
CA PRO A 179 19.93 -13.69 5.13
C PRO A 179 19.92 -13.42 3.62
N VAL A 180 20.66 -12.40 3.19
CA VAL A 180 20.72 -11.94 1.80
C VAL A 180 22.07 -11.31 1.53
N TRP A 181 22.53 -11.49 0.30
CA TRP A 181 23.65 -10.75 -0.24
C TRP A 181 23.18 -10.17 -1.57
N HIS A 182 22.92 -8.86 -1.63
CA HIS A 182 22.38 -8.21 -2.82
C HIS A 182 22.76 -6.72 -2.86
N PRO A 183 23.20 -6.15 -4.01
CA PRO A 183 23.62 -4.74 -4.09
C PRO A 183 22.57 -3.72 -3.66
N ASN A 184 21.28 -4.05 -3.75
CA ASN A 184 20.16 -3.16 -3.43
C ASN A 184 19.37 -3.55 -2.17
N ILE A 185 19.86 -4.54 -1.40
CA ILE A 185 19.26 -4.94 -0.12
C ILE A 185 20.38 -4.99 0.91
N ASN A 186 20.28 -4.18 1.95
CA ASN A 186 21.34 -4.10 2.95
C ASN A 186 21.38 -5.39 3.78
N HIS A 187 22.51 -6.09 3.75
CA HIS A 187 22.66 -7.39 4.40
C HIS A 187 22.69 -7.33 5.94
N LEU A 188 22.91 -6.14 6.53
CA LEU A 188 23.00 -5.97 7.99
C LEU A 188 21.66 -5.61 8.63
N ASN A 189 20.91 -4.69 8.01
CA ASN A 189 19.67 -4.16 8.59
C ASN A 189 18.40 -4.53 7.80
N GLY A 190 18.55 -5.18 6.64
CA GLY A 190 17.43 -5.63 5.81
C GLY A 190 16.66 -4.52 5.10
N THR A 191 17.15 -3.28 5.08
CA THR A 191 16.49 -2.22 4.32
C THR A 191 16.60 -2.50 2.81
N VAL A 192 15.47 -2.39 2.12
CA VAL A 192 15.37 -2.64 0.68
C VAL A 192 15.33 -1.31 -0.05
N CYS A 193 16.23 -1.10 -0.99
CA CYS A 193 16.18 0.03 -1.89
C CYS A 193 15.65 -0.43 -3.24
N VAL A 194 14.51 0.12 -3.64
CA VAL A 194 14.05 0.07 -5.02
C VAL A 194 14.26 1.45 -5.62
N ASP A 195 14.54 1.56 -6.92
CA ASP A 195 14.75 2.87 -7.53
C ASP A 195 13.51 3.76 -7.31
N ALA A 196 13.69 4.92 -6.68
CA ALA A 196 12.60 5.84 -6.38
C ALA A 196 11.91 6.33 -7.66
N ALA A 197 12.64 6.44 -8.77
CA ALA A 197 12.07 6.80 -10.07
C ALA A 197 11.24 5.66 -10.68
N TRP A 198 11.45 4.42 -10.24
CA TRP A 198 10.69 3.27 -10.70
C TRP A 198 9.28 3.22 -10.10
N TRP A 199 9.03 3.75 -8.90
CA TRP A 199 7.69 3.74 -8.31
C TRP A 199 6.83 4.88 -8.85
N THR A 200 5.63 4.54 -9.29
CA THR A 200 4.55 5.51 -9.56
C THR A 200 3.29 5.02 -8.90
N ALA A 201 2.43 5.93 -8.43
CA ALA A 201 1.16 5.55 -7.80
C ALA A 201 0.25 4.72 -8.73
N SER A 202 0.52 4.68 -10.04
CA SER A 202 -0.16 3.82 -11.02
C SER A 202 0.33 2.36 -11.05
N ARG A 203 1.55 2.06 -10.58
CA ARG A 203 2.06 0.68 -10.50
C ARG A 203 1.43 -0.04 -9.32
N SER A 204 1.00 -1.28 -9.52
CA SER A 204 0.36 -2.12 -8.51
C SER A 204 1.36 -2.89 -7.65
N LEU A 205 0.89 -3.40 -6.51
CA LEU A 205 1.74 -4.12 -5.55
C LEU A 205 2.34 -5.41 -6.12
N ASP A 206 1.59 -6.16 -6.92
CA ASP A 206 2.06 -7.38 -7.59
C ASP A 206 3.27 -7.12 -8.49
N ARG A 207 3.31 -5.96 -9.17
CA ARG A 207 4.45 -5.57 -10.02
C ARG A 207 5.70 -5.30 -9.21
N LEU A 208 5.55 -4.68 -8.03
CA LEU A 208 6.66 -4.51 -7.09
C LEU A 208 7.17 -5.87 -6.60
N VAL A 209 6.27 -6.79 -6.24
CA VAL A 209 6.64 -8.13 -5.77
C VAL A 209 7.35 -8.95 -6.85
N LEU A 210 6.88 -8.91 -8.09
CA LEU A 210 7.59 -9.52 -9.22
C LEU A 210 9.00 -8.97 -9.39
N MET A 211 9.14 -7.64 -9.36
CA MET A 211 10.42 -6.96 -9.49
C MET A 211 11.38 -7.35 -8.35
N ILE A 212 10.90 -7.43 -7.11
CA ILE A 212 11.71 -7.92 -5.98
C ILE A 212 12.12 -9.38 -6.17
N GLY A 213 11.25 -10.23 -6.72
CA GLY A 213 11.62 -11.60 -7.10
C GLY A 213 12.76 -11.62 -8.14
N GLU A 214 12.73 -10.72 -9.12
CA GLU A 214 13.82 -10.56 -10.10
C GLU A 214 15.12 -10.08 -9.46
N MET A 215 15.05 -9.28 -8.39
CA MET A 215 16.22 -8.92 -7.57
C MET A 215 16.81 -10.17 -6.91
N VAL A 216 16.00 -11.04 -6.31
CA VAL A 216 16.48 -12.32 -5.72
C VAL A 216 17.24 -13.16 -6.74
N GLN A 217 16.72 -13.24 -7.98
CA GLN A 217 17.35 -13.98 -9.07
C GLN A 217 18.59 -13.28 -9.66
N TYR A 218 18.95 -12.09 -9.19
CA TYR A 218 19.97 -11.23 -9.80
C TYR A 218 19.69 -10.92 -11.30
N LYS A 219 18.39 -10.85 -11.68
CA LYS A 219 17.95 -10.34 -12.99
C LYS A 219 17.87 -8.81 -12.99
N ASN A 220 17.50 -8.23 -11.86
CA ASN A 220 17.33 -6.79 -11.70
C ASN A 220 18.11 -6.27 -10.48
N PHE A 221 19.21 -5.57 -10.72
CA PHE A 221 20.04 -5.01 -9.65
C PHE A 221 20.94 -3.88 -10.16
N HIS A 222 21.42 -3.05 -9.25
CA HIS A 222 22.34 -1.96 -9.52
C HIS A 222 23.54 -2.04 -8.57
N ASP A 223 24.73 -2.31 -9.12
CA ASP A 223 25.99 -2.47 -8.38
C ASP A 223 27.07 -1.44 -8.76
N ASP A 224 26.76 -0.52 -9.68
CA ASP A 224 27.64 0.58 -10.10
C ASP A 224 27.55 1.74 -9.09
N PRO A 225 28.62 2.04 -8.34
CA PRO A 225 28.62 3.13 -7.37
C PRO A 225 28.77 4.51 -8.02
N THR A 226 28.97 4.59 -9.34
CA THR A 226 29.26 5.84 -10.05
C THR A 226 28.02 6.45 -10.71
N LYS A 227 26.91 5.72 -10.78
CA LYS A 227 25.69 6.16 -11.47
C LYS A 227 24.45 5.81 -10.65
N PRO A 228 23.44 6.70 -10.61
CA PRO A 228 22.16 6.35 -10.03
C PRO A 228 21.42 5.34 -10.91
N PRO A 229 20.57 4.47 -10.31
CA PRO A 229 20.37 4.33 -8.87
C PRO A 229 21.56 3.62 -8.19
N PHE A 230 22.07 4.23 -7.13
CA PHE A 230 23.27 3.74 -6.45
C PHE A 230 22.99 2.43 -5.68
N PRO A 231 24.00 1.53 -5.55
CA PRO A 231 23.88 0.38 -4.69
C PRO A 231 23.61 0.80 -3.25
N TRP A 232 22.69 0.09 -2.61
CA TRP A 232 22.33 0.29 -1.22
C TRP A 232 23.29 -0.45 -0.27
N ASP A 233 23.83 -1.55 -0.76
CA ASP A 233 24.83 -2.35 -0.07
C ASP A 233 26.17 -2.25 -0.81
N PRO A 234 27.10 -1.41 -0.35
CA PRO A 234 28.36 -1.18 -1.07
C PRO A 234 29.27 -2.41 -1.06
N GLU A 235 29.14 -3.31 -0.08
CA GLU A 235 29.95 -4.53 0.01
C GLU A 235 29.45 -5.57 -0.97
N ALA A 236 28.13 -5.85 -0.97
CA ALA A 236 27.53 -6.75 -1.94
C ALA A 236 27.70 -6.25 -3.38
N ALA A 237 27.67 -4.93 -3.59
CA ALA A 237 27.93 -4.32 -4.89
C ALA A 237 29.39 -4.51 -5.36
N ARG A 238 30.38 -4.26 -4.50
CA ARG A 238 31.79 -4.52 -4.84
C ARG A 238 32.00 -5.99 -5.19
N TRP A 239 31.47 -6.89 -4.36
CA TRP A 239 31.55 -8.32 -4.61
C TRP A 239 30.90 -8.71 -5.95
N SER A 240 29.68 -8.22 -6.23
CA SER A 240 28.94 -8.52 -7.47
C SER A 240 29.78 -8.20 -8.72
N ARG A 241 30.38 -7.00 -8.76
CA ARG A 241 31.22 -6.57 -9.89
C ARG A 241 32.47 -7.42 -10.04
N GLU A 242 33.18 -7.69 -8.95
CA GLU A 242 34.39 -8.52 -8.97
C GLU A 242 34.08 -9.96 -9.38
N TYR A 243 33.00 -10.52 -8.84
CA TYR A 243 32.56 -11.88 -9.12
C TYR A 243 32.15 -12.03 -10.58
N ARG A 244 31.37 -11.09 -11.14
CA ARG A 244 30.98 -11.09 -12.56
C ARG A 244 32.18 -10.95 -13.49
N ARG A 245 33.21 -10.17 -13.13
CA ARG A 245 34.44 -10.05 -13.93
C ARG A 245 35.16 -11.38 -14.08
N ARG A 246 35.17 -12.20 -13.02
CA ARG A 246 35.76 -13.55 -13.03
C ARG A 246 34.81 -14.61 -13.58
N ASN A 247 33.50 -14.38 -13.46
CA ASN A 247 32.43 -15.30 -13.85
C ASN A 247 31.38 -14.57 -14.71
N PRO A 248 31.65 -14.32 -16.01
CA PRO A 248 30.78 -13.48 -16.84
C PRO A 248 29.35 -14.01 -17.02
N ARG A 249 29.13 -15.31 -16.76
CA ARG A 249 27.81 -15.97 -16.85
C ARG A 249 27.20 -16.30 -15.49
N ALA A 250 27.70 -15.72 -14.40
CA ALA A 250 27.21 -15.97 -13.05
C ALA A 250 25.76 -15.51 -12.82
N PHE A 251 25.30 -14.54 -13.60
CA PHE A 251 24.02 -13.87 -13.40
C PHE A 251 23.15 -13.95 -14.67
N PRO A 252 21.82 -14.10 -14.53
CA PRO A 252 21.10 -14.29 -13.27
C PRO A 252 21.43 -15.62 -12.60
N VAL A 253 21.31 -15.70 -11.27
CA VAL A 253 21.58 -16.95 -10.52
C VAL A 253 20.47 -17.98 -10.67
N ASP A 254 19.30 -17.53 -11.13
CA ASP A 254 18.15 -18.34 -11.49
C ASP A 254 17.51 -17.78 -12.76
N ALA A 255 17.50 -18.58 -13.82
CA ALA A 255 16.94 -18.18 -15.10
C ALA A 255 15.43 -18.48 -15.23
N ARG A 256 14.82 -19.20 -14.27
CA ARG A 256 13.41 -19.57 -14.33
C ARG A 256 12.53 -18.32 -14.26
N GLU A 257 11.40 -18.36 -14.95
CA GLU A 257 10.42 -17.27 -14.89
C GLU A 257 9.60 -17.37 -13.61
N LEU A 258 9.31 -16.22 -12.98
CA LEU A 258 8.56 -16.18 -11.74
C LEU A 258 7.08 -16.50 -11.96
N LEU A 259 6.55 -16.21 -13.15
CA LEU A 259 5.19 -16.55 -13.55
C LEU A 259 5.19 -17.82 -14.40
N ARG A 260 4.16 -18.64 -14.23
CA ARG A 260 3.94 -19.78 -15.12
C ARG A 260 3.60 -19.29 -16.53
N PRO A 261 4.06 -20.00 -17.58
CA PRO A 261 3.66 -19.68 -18.94
C PRO A 261 2.13 -19.75 -19.08
N GLU A 262 1.51 -18.74 -19.70
CA GLU A 262 0.09 -18.79 -20.02
C GLU A 262 -0.19 -19.98 -20.94
N ARG A 263 -1.00 -20.94 -20.47
CA ARG A 263 -1.52 -22.00 -21.33
C ARG A 263 -2.65 -21.45 -22.18
N VAL A 264 -2.32 -20.80 -23.30
CA VAL A 264 -3.33 -20.38 -24.29
C VAL A 264 -3.94 -21.63 -24.91
N ARG A 265 -5.16 -22.01 -24.49
CA ARG A 265 -5.97 -22.97 -25.23
C ARG A 265 -6.47 -22.28 -26.50
N ILE A 266 -5.72 -22.41 -27.60
CA ILE A 266 -6.23 -22.10 -28.93
C ILE A 266 -7.37 -23.09 -29.20
N LYS A 267 -8.62 -22.64 -29.10
CA LYS A 267 -9.76 -23.42 -29.60
C LYS A 267 -9.63 -23.46 -31.11
N ASP A 268 -9.44 -24.64 -31.69
CA ASP A 268 -9.51 -24.83 -33.14
C ASP A 268 -10.82 -24.24 -33.67
N LYS A 269 -10.73 -23.29 -34.61
CA LYS A 269 -11.92 -22.82 -35.34
C LYS A 269 -12.48 -24.02 -36.11
N PRO A 270 -13.78 -24.33 -36.02
CA PRO A 270 -14.38 -25.37 -36.84
C PRO A 270 -14.20 -24.98 -38.31
N LYS A 271 -13.52 -25.84 -39.08
CA LYS A 271 -13.34 -25.67 -40.53
C LYS A 271 -14.72 -25.69 -41.18
N THR A 272 -15.23 -24.53 -41.58
CA THR A 272 -16.41 -24.45 -42.44
C THR A 272 -16.06 -25.05 -43.80
N LYS A 273 -16.71 -26.16 -44.16
CA LYS A 273 -16.59 -26.74 -45.50
C LYS A 273 -17.12 -25.74 -46.54
N PRO A 274 -16.39 -25.43 -47.62
CA PRO A 274 -16.88 -24.53 -48.65
C PRO A 274 -18.14 -25.12 -49.30
N ARG A 275 -19.20 -24.32 -49.34
CA ARG A 275 -20.54 -24.70 -49.84
C ARG A 275 -20.67 -24.68 -51.37
N ILE A 276 -19.59 -24.47 -52.11
CA ILE A 276 -19.62 -24.35 -53.56
C ILE A 276 -18.64 -25.35 -54.17
N ARG A 277 -19.16 -26.23 -55.02
CA ARG A 277 -18.37 -27.03 -55.96
C ARG A 277 -18.57 -26.41 -57.34
N LEU A 278 -17.47 -25.96 -57.95
CA LEU A 278 -17.45 -25.58 -59.36
C LEU A 278 -17.47 -26.86 -60.21
N LYS A 279 -18.27 -26.86 -61.28
CA LYS A 279 -18.14 -27.79 -62.40
C LYS A 279 -17.24 -27.15 -63.45
#